data_AF-B4FMM4-F1
#
_entry.id   AF-B4FMM4-F1
#
_cell.length_a   1.000
_cell.length_b   1.000
_cell.length_c   1.000
_cell.angle_alpha   90.00
_cell.angle_beta   90.00
_cell.angle_gamma   90.00
#
_symmetry.space_group_name_H-M   'P 1'
#
loop_
_entity.id
_entity.type
_entity.pdbx_description
1 polymer ?
#
loop_
_entity_poly.entity_id
_entity_poly.type
_entity_poly.pdbx_seq_one_letter_code
_entity_poly.pdbx_strand_id
1 'polypeptide(L)' 'MSVLMAISLSGQPLPGQAVMVKPSEAEKNLAQANVTSGGAASGGARKLYVGNLHSNITEDQLR' A
#
# COMPACT_ATOMS: atom_id res chain seq x y z
N MET A 1 12.89 -5.57 -3.86
CA MET A 1 13.04 -6.85 -3.13
C MET A 1 13.94 -6.67 -1.92
N SER A 2 13.62 -5.75 -1.00
CA SER A 2 14.41 -5.52 0.23
C SER A 2 13.61 -5.84 1.48
N VAL A 3 12.29 -5.68 1.44
CA VAL A 3 11.47 -5.82 2.64
C VAL A 3 11.13 -7.27 2.99
N LEU A 4 10.82 -8.11 2.01
CA LEU A 4 10.64 -9.56 2.28
C LEU A 4 11.88 -10.15 2.96
N MET A 5 13.08 -9.73 2.53
CA MET A 5 14.34 -10.14 3.12
C MET A 5 14.51 -9.65 4.57
N ALA A 6 14.07 -8.43 4.87
CA ALA A 6 14.09 -7.88 6.24
C ALA A 6 13.09 -8.57 7.17
N ILE A 7 11.88 -8.90 6.68
CA ILE A 7 10.88 -9.65 7.45
C ILE A 7 11.42 -11.04 7.81
N SER A 8 12.13 -11.72 6.89
CA SER A 8 12.75 -13.02 7.16
C SER A 8 13.87 -12.99 8.21
N LEU A 9 14.43 -11.82 8.52
CA LEU A 9 15.42 -11.63 9.60
C LEU A 9 14.77 -11.39 10.97
N SER A 10 13.44 -11.29 11.04
CA SER A 10 12.72 -11.23 12.32
C SER A 10 12.99 -12.50 13.15
N GLY A 11 13.52 -12.31 14.36
CA GLY A 11 13.86 -13.40 15.28
C GLY A 11 15.29 -13.94 15.13
N GLN A 12 16.04 -13.51 14.11
CA GLN A 12 17.47 -13.85 14.02
C GLN A 12 18.27 -13.04 15.06
N PRO A 13 19.16 -13.67 15.83
CA PRO A 13 19.98 -12.98 16.82
C PRO A 13 21.05 -12.14 16.11
N LEU A 14 20.99 -10.83 16.27
CA LEU A 14 22.00 -9.88 15.82
C LEU A 14 22.71 -9.33 17.07
N PRO A 15 24.04 -9.32 17.10
CA PRO A 15 24.88 -9.32 18.32
C PRO A 15 24.23 -9.82 19.64
N GLY A 16 23.53 -10.97 19.60
CA GLY A 16 22.87 -11.56 20.78
C GLY A 16 21.50 -10.99 21.16
N GLN A 17 21.00 -9.97 20.45
CA GLN A 17 19.67 -9.40 20.63
C GLN A 17 18.72 -9.88 19.53
N ALA A 18 17.53 -10.36 19.90
CA ALA A 18 16.50 -10.71 18.94
C ALA A 18 15.95 -9.44 18.26
N VAL A 19 15.94 -9.41 16.93
CA VAL A 19 15.41 -8.29 16.15
C VAL A 19 14.00 -8.60 15.68
N MET A 20 13.06 -7.69 15.90
CA MET A 20 11.69 -7.81 15.39
C MET A 20 11.49 -6.80 14.26
N VAL A 21 11.22 -7.31 13.06
CA VAL A 21 10.93 -6.47 11.89
C VAL A 21 9.43 -6.56 11.62
N LYS A 22 8.72 -5.47 11.90
CA LYS A 22 7.30 -5.33 11.52
C LYS A 22 7.22 -4.69 10.14
N PRO A 23 6.32 -5.14 9.26
CA PRO A 23 6.07 -4.47 8.00
C PRO A 23 5.64 -3.03 8.27
N SER A 24 6.16 -2.09 7.49
CA SER A 24 5.79 -0.69 7.63
C SER A 24 4.31 -0.50 7.27
N GLU A 25 3.65 0.45 7.92
CA GLU A 25 2.28 0.85 7.57
C GLU A 25 2.18 1.22 6.08
N ALA A 26 3.25 1.75 5.48
CA ALA A 26 3.32 2.05 4.05
C ALA A 26 3.18 0.80 3.15
N GLU A 27 3.75 -0.34 3.54
CA GLU A 27 3.67 -1.57 2.75
C GLU A 27 2.36 -2.31 2.95
N LYS A 28 1.82 -2.25 4.18
CA LYS A 28 0.46 -2.72 4.47
C LYS A 28 -0.56 -1.96 3.64
N ASN A 29 -0.39 -0.64 3.52
CA ASN A 29 -1.25 0.21 2.69
C ASN A 29 -1.09 -0.10 1.19
N LEU A 30 0.12 -0.40 0.71
CA LEU A 30 0.37 -0.79 -0.69
C LEU A 30 -0.24 -2.16 -1.01
N ALA A 31 -0.07 -3.16 -0.13
CA ALA A 31 -0.68 -4.48 -0.31
C ALA A 31 -2.21 -4.41 -0.31
N GLN A 32 -2.82 -3.58 0.54
CA GLN A 32 -4.27 -3.34 0.51
C GLN A 32 -4.72 -2.63 -0.77
N ALA A 33 -3.96 -1.65 -1.27
CA ALA A 33 -4.25 -0.99 -2.55
C ALA A 33 -4.26 -1.97 -3.73
N ASN A 34 -3.40 -2.98 -3.72
CA ASN A 34 -3.36 -4.03 -4.75
C ASN A 34 -4.51 -5.06 -4.66
N VAL A 35 -5.14 -5.23 -3.50
CA VAL A 35 -6.25 -6.19 -3.33
C VAL A 35 -7.59 -5.56 -3.74
N THR A 36 -7.75 -4.25 -3.62
CA THR A 36 -8.95 -3.54 -4.10
C THR A 36 -8.97 -3.36 -5.63
N SER A 37 -7.86 -3.57 -6.33
CA SER A 37 -7.78 -3.54 -7.80
C SER A 37 -8.18 -4.86 -8.47
N GLY A 38 -9.25 -5.50 -7.99
CA GLY A 38 -9.89 -6.62 -8.66
C GLY A 38 -10.55 -6.18 -9.97
N GLY A 39 -9.76 -6.01 -11.03
CA GLY A 39 -10.24 -5.66 -12.36
C GLY A 39 -9.21 -4.99 -13.25
N ALA A 40 -8.39 -5.81 -13.93
CA ALA A 40 -7.73 -5.53 -15.21
C ALA A 40 -7.08 -4.13 -15.38
N ALA A 41 -5.89 -3.94 -14.79
CA ALA A 41 -5.00 -2.85 -15.15
C ALA A 41 -4.12 -3.24 -16.36
N SER A 42 -4.70 -3.19 -17.57
CA SER A 42 -3.95 -3.18 -18.84
C SER A 42 -4.04 -1.80 -19.51
N GLY A 43 -3.86 -0.75 -18.71
CA GLY A 43 -3.87 0.65 -19.13
C GLY A 43 -3.35 1.53 -17.98
N GLY A 44 -2.03 1.73 -17.95
CA GLY A 44 -1.30 2.20 -16.79
C GLY A 44 -1.69 3.59 -16.24
N ALA A 45 -1.66 3.66 -14.91
CA ALA A 45 -1.19 4.80 -14.11
C ALA A 45 -1.93 6.14 -14.16
N ARG A 46 -3.19 6.22 -14.59
CA ARG A 46 -3.93 7.51 -14.66
C ARG A 46 -5.31 7.54 -14.01
N LYS A 47 -5.76 6.47 -13.35
CA LYS A 47 -7.05 6.48 -12.64
C LYS A 47 -6.80 6.89 -11.18
N LEU A 48 -7.32 8.06 -10.80
CA LEU A 48 -7.34 8.54 -9.42
C LEU A 48 -8.71 8.24 -8.80
N TYR A 49 -8.73 7.71 -7.58
CA TYR A 49 -9.94 7.65 -6.78
C TYR A 49 -10.06 8.93 -5.98
N VAL A 50 -11.19 9.61 -6.12
CA VAL A 50 -11.50 10.83 -5.37
C VAL A 50 -12.74 10.55 -4.53
N GLY A 51 -12.57 10.50 -3.21
CA GLY A 51 -13.62 10.26 -2.22
C GLY A 51 -13.81 11.44 -1.27
N ASN A 52 -14.79 11.33 -0.35
CA ASN A 52 -15.16 12.38 0.61
C ASN A 52 -15.46 13.75 -0.02
N LEU A 53 -16.11 13.74 -1.18
CA LEU A 53 -16.62 14.95 -1.83
C LEU A 53 -17.84 15.47 -1.06
N HIS A 54 -17.93 16.79 -0.92
CA HIS A 54 -19.11 17.43 -0.35
C HIS A 54 -20.33 17.17 -1.25
N SER A 55 -21.50 16.88 -0.68
CA SER A 55 -22.73 16.52 -1.42
C SER A 55 -23.24 17.56 -2.43
N ASN A 56 -22.62 18.74 -2.46
CA ASN A 56 -22.97 19.85 -3.36
C ASN A 56 -22.06 19.93 -4.60
N ILE A 57 -21.07 19.05 -4.74
CA ILE A 57 -20.17 19.04 -5.91
C ILE A 57 -20.87 18.37 -7.09
N THR A 58 -20.72 18.94 -8.28
CA THR A 58 -21.24 18.39 -9.55
C THR A 58 -20.14 17.75 -10.40
N GLU A 59 -20.51 16.89 -11.34
CA GLU A 59 -19.56 16.19 -12.21
C GLU A 59 -18.72 17.14 -13.08
N ASP A 60 -19.31 18.26 -13.50
CA ASP A 60 -18.62 19.28 -14.31
C ASP A 60 -17.43 19.91 -13.57
N GLN A 61 -17.50 20.02 -12.24
CA GLN A 61 -16.41 20.52 -11.40
C GLN A 61 -15.28 19.50 -11.21
N LEU A 62 -15.48 18.23 -11.57
CA LEU A 62 -14.53 17.12 -11.39
C LEU A 62 -13.90 16.63 -12.70
N ARG A 63 -14.37 17.13 -13.84
CA ARG A 63 -13.87 16.81 -15.18
C ARG A 63 -12.63 17.64 -15.52
#